data_AF-A0A947PYP3-F1
#
_entry.id   AF-A0A947PYP3-F1
#
_cell.length_a   1.000
_cell.length_b   1.000
_cell.length_c   1.000
_cell.angle_alpha   90.00
_cell.angle_beta   90.00
_cell.angle_gamma   90.00
#
_symmetry.space_group_name_H-M   'P 1'
#
loop_
_entity.id
_entity.type
_entity.pdbx_description
1 polymer ?
#
loop_
_entity_poly.entity_id
_entity_poly.type
_entity_poly.pdbx_seq_one_letter_code
_entity_poly.pdbx_strand_id
1 'polypeptide(L)'
;DRSASRTLPTFSLDSGLVFERDAAYFGRAFLQTLEPRAFYTYTPYRDQSRLPVYDTAANDFNFATIYTENAFGGNDRLADNNLLTLGVTTRLLDPNTGAEAARFGIAQRLRFSDQQVTLPGVAPANERLSDVLLGAGITWTPEWGFDSTVQYNPKTGRSIRSTIGARYSPGNYRTVSAAYRLQRGTSEQIDIGWQWPLNSLLGGDKGQDAGKVRGQGQGAGRWYSVGRLNYSLQDRKLVDTVVGLEYDSCCWIGRVVLERLQSGVTTSNTRLLFQIEFVGFSRLSLGSSPLETFKQNVPRYQYLREQVSTPSRFSNYD
;
A
#
# COMPACT_ATOMS: atom_id res chain seq x y z
N ASP A 1 -37.86 26.36 -5.65
CA ASP A 1 -38.40 25.12 -5.04
C ASP A 1 -37.39 24.47 -4.12
N ARG A 2 -37.83 23.95 -2.97
CA ARG A 2 -37.00 23.33 -1.91
C ARG A 2 -37.06 21.79 -1.90
N SER A 3 -37.67 21.18 -2.91
CA SER A 3 -37.74 19.73 -3.06
C SER A 3 -37.08 19.29 -4.36
N ALA A 4 -36.34 18.19 -4.30
CA ALA A 4 -35.75 17.55 -5.47
C ALA A 4 -35.91 16.03 -5.35
N SER A 5 -36.27 15.38 -6.45
CA SER A 5 -36.33 13.93 -6.56
C SER A 5 -35.53 13.48 -7.78
N ARG A 6 -34.84 12.35 -7.67
CA ARG A 6 -34.02 11.78 -8.74
C ARG A 6 -34.20 10.27 -8.76
N THR A 7 -34.54 9.74 -9.92
CA THR A 7 -34.60 8.29 -10.18
C THR A 7 -33.67 7.96 -11.34
N LEU A 8 -32.67 7.14 -11.06
CA LEU A 8 -31.63 6.74 -12.00
C LEU A 8 -31.51 5.20 -11.96
N PRO A 9 -32.14 4.49 -12.91
CA PRO A 9 -31.92 3.05 -13.02
C PRO A 9 -30.50 2.79 -13.52
N THR A 10 -29.72 2.02 -12.76
CA THR A 10 -28.40 1.57 -13.17
C THR A 10 -28.46 0.08 -13.48
N PHE A 11 -27.94 -0.29 -14.64
CA PHE A 11 -27.72 -1.68 -15.02
C PHE A 11 -26.22 -1.94 -15.03
N SER A 12 -25.79 -3.04 -14.41
CA SER A 12 -24.42 -3.51 -14.44
C SER A 12 -24.38 -5.00 -14.75
N LEU A 13 -23.34 -5.41 -15.46
CA LEU A 13 -23.08 -6.81 -15.77
C LEU A 13 -21.58 -7.06 -15.62
N ASP A 14 -21.23 -7.92 -14.66
CA ASP A 14 -19.87 -8.38 -14.42
C ASP A 14 -19.73 -9.82 -14.90
N SER A 15 -18.77 -10.07 -15.78
CA SER A 15 -18.50 -11.37 -16.35
C SER A 15 -17.01 -11.66 -16.32
N GLY A 16 -16.62 -12.86 -15.92
CA GLY A 16 -15.24 -13.30 -15.89
C GLY A 16 -15.12 -14.77 -16.28
N LEU A 17 -13.97 -15.14 -16.83
CA LEU A 17 -13.59 -16.52 -17.09
C LEU A 17 -12.28 -16.81 -16.37
N VAL A 18 -12.03 -18.09 -16.09
CA VAL A 18 -10.76 -18.56 -15.53
C VAL A 18 -10.28 -19.72 -16.39
N PHE A 19 -9.15 -19.52 -17.07
CA PHE A 19 -8.46 -20.58 -17.79
C PHE A 19 -7.24 -20.99 -17.00
N GLU A 20 -7.00 -22.29 -16.91
CA GLU A 20 -5.86 -22.85 -16.18
C GLU A 20 -5.01 -23.71 -17.11
N ARG A 21 -3.70 -23.68 -16.90
CA ARG A 21 -2.76 -24.59 -17.56
C ARG A 21 -1.53 -24.82 -16.71
N ASP A 22 -0.94 -26.00 -16.85
CA ASP A 22 0.39 -26.24 -16.32
C ASP A 22 1.44 -25.44 -17.12
N ALA A 23 2.42 -24.92 -16.40
CA ALA A 23 3.54 -24.18 -16.96
C ALA A 23 4.82 -24.46 -16.18
N ALA A 24 5.97 -24.37 -16.87
CA ALA A 24 7.27 -24.45 -16.23
C ALA A 24 8.11 -23.25 -16.65
N TYR A 25 8.57 -22.47 -15.67
CA TYR A 25 9.39 -21.28 -15.88
C TYR A 25 10.63 -21.35 -15.00
N PHE A 26 11.81 -21.12 -15.58
CA PHE A 26 13.09 -21.13 -14.85
C PHE A 26 13.32 -22.40 -13.98
N GLY A 27 12.86 -23.57 -14.46
CA GLY A 27 12.99 -24.84 -13.75
C GLY A 27 11.99 -25.07 -12.61
N ARG A 28 11.03 -24.17 -12.39
CA ARG A 28 9.94 -24.32 -11.41
C ARG A 28 8.61 -24.54 -12.12
N ALA A 29 7.85 -25.53 -11.65
CA ALA A 29 6.50 -25.80 -12.11
C ALA A 29 5.48 -24.84 -11.47
N PHE A 30 4.49 -24.42 -12.24
CA PHE A 30 3.43 -23.51 -11.85
C PHE A 30 2.10 -23.93 -12.47
N LEU A 31 1.01 -23.70 -11.75
CA LEU A 31 -0.31 -23.60 -12.33
C LEU A 31 -0.50 -22.14 -12.78
N GLN A 32 -0.56 -21.90 -14.09
CA GLN A 32 -0.82 -20.57 -14.63
C GLN A 32 -2.31 -20.38 -14.87
N THR A 33 -2.86 -19.28 -14.32
CA THR A 33 -4.22 -18.84 -14.64
C THR A 33 -4.20 -17.70 -15.65
N LEU A 34 -5.22 -17.64 -16.50
CA LEU A 34 -5.55 -16.49 -17.34
C LEU A 34 -7.02 -16.13 -17.10
N GLU A 35 -7.24 -14.94 -16.59
CA GLU A 35 -8.52 -14.50 -16.04
C GLU A 35 -8.97 -13.21 -16.74
N PRO A 36 -9.60 -13.32 -17.92
CA PRO A 36 -10.25 -12.18 -18.55
C PRO A 36 -11.53 -11.81 -17.78
N ARG A 37 -11.79 -10.51 -17.65
CA ARG A 37 -12.98 -9.94 -17.01
C ARG A 37 -13.52 -8.80 -17.87
N ALA A 38 -14.83 -8.78 -18.03
CA ALA A 38 -15.58 -7.74 -18.70
C ALA A 38 -16.67 -7.22 -17.78
N PHE A 39 -16.72 -5.90 -17.60
CA PHE A 39 -17.71 -5.24 -16.75
C PHE A 39 -18.38 -4.13 -17.53
N TYR A 40 -19.67 -4.28 -17.79
CA TYR A 40 -20.49 -3.27 -18.45
C TYR A 40 -21.35 -2.54 -17.41
N THR A 41 -21.46 -1.22 -17.53
CA THR A 41 -22.43 -0.45 -16.74
C THR A 41 -23.09 0.65 -17.58
N TYR A 42 -24.40 0.79 -17.34
CA TYR A 42 -25.26 1.77 -17.96
C TYR A 42 -26.08 2.50 -16.91
N THR A 43 -25.99 3.83 -16.90
CA THR A 43 -26.79 4.75 -16.09
C THR A 43 -27.20 5.92 -16.97
N PRO A 44 -28.50 6.20 -17.16
CA PRO A 44 -28.95 7.25 -18.06
C PRO A 44 -28.59 8.64 -17.53
N TYR A 45 -28.41 9.58 -18.44
CA TYR A 45 -28.19 10.98 -18.07
C TYR A 45 -29.40 11.60 -17.37
N ARG A 46 -29.14 12.28 -16.26
CA ARG A 46 -30.05 13.22 -15.60
C ARG A 46 -29.25 14.44 -15.14
N ASP A 47 -29.78 15.63 -15.41
CA ASP A 47 -29.19 16.87 -14.94
C ASP A 47 -29.23 16.94 -13.40
N GLN A 48 -28.06 17.02 -12.79
CA GLN A 48 -27.84 17.08 -11.35
C GLN A 48 -27.18 18.41 -10.93
N SER A 49 -27.11 19.39 -11.84
CA SER A 49 -26.42 20.68 -11.62
C SER A 49 -26.99 21.48 -10.43
N ARG A 50 -28.30 21.37 -10.19
CA ARG A 50 -29.00 22.05 -9.09
C ARG A 50 -28.93 21.30 -7.76
N LEU A 51 -28.40 20.08 -7.75
CA LEU A 51 -28.23 19.31 -6.51
C LEU A 51 -26.90 19.69 -5.84
N PRO A 52 -26.94 20.05 -4.54
CA PRO A 52 -25.74 20.31 -3.76
C PRO A 52 -24.88 19.05 -3.63
N VAL A 53 -23.59 19.25 -3.36
CA VAL A 53 -22.63 18.18 -3.07
C VAL A 53 -22.27 18.28 -1.59
N TYR A 54 -22.54 17.22 -0.83
CA TYR A 54 -22.27 17.11 0.61
C TYR A 54 -21.14 16.12 0.89
N ASP A 55 -21.31 14.87 0.45
CA ASP A 55 -20.43 13.73 0.79
C ASP A 55 -19.80 13.06 -0.43
N THR A 56 -20.03 13.64 -1.62
CA THR A 56 -19.59 13.05 -2.88
C THR A 56 -18.19 13.51 -3.28
N ALA A 57 -17.33 12.54 -3.59
CA ALA A 57 -15.98 12.76 -4.11
C ALA A 57 -15.69 11.79 -5.26
N ALA A 58 -14.77 12.17 -6.15
CA ALA A 58 -14.32 11.26 -7.21
C ALA A 58 -13.49 10.12 -6.61
N ASN A 59 -13.80 8.88 -7.02
CA ASN A 59 -13.00 7.72 -6.66
C ASN A 59 -11.66 7.78 -7.40
N ASP A 60 -10.61 7.37 -6.71
CA ASP A 60 -9.31 7.17 -7.34
C ASP A 60 -9.38 6.06 -8.39
N PHE A 61 -8.75 6.28 -9.55
CA PHE A 61 -8.73 5.29 -10.63
C PHE A 61 -7.66 4.21 -10.37
N ASN A 62 -8.07 3.00 -10.00
CA ASN A 62 -7.20 1.88 -9.69
C ASN A 62 -7.91 0.52 -9.91
N PHE A 63 -7.21 -0.61 -9.69
CA PHE A 63 -7.77 -1.94 -9.93
C PHE A 63 -8.98 -2.31 -9.04
N ALA A 64 -9.13 -1.67 -7.87
CA ALA A 64 -10.28 -1.90 -7.00
C ALA A 64 -11.53 -1.14 -7.48
N THR A 65 -11.35 0.01 -8.13
CA THR A 65 -12.45 0.91 -8.54
C THR A 65 -12.74 0.87 -10.05
N ILE A 66 -11.88 0.30 -10.89
CA ILE A 66 -12.11 0.29 -12.35
C ILE A 66 -13.34 -0.54 -12.77
N TYR A 67 -13.77 -1.47 -11.92
CA TYR A 67 -14.95 -2.32 -12.10
C TYR A 67 -16.16 -1.86 -11.27
N THR A 68 -16.18 -0.60 -10.80
CA THR A 68 -17.34 -0.07 -10.07
C THR A 68 -18.34 0.59 -11.00
N GLU A 69 -19.61 0.55 -10.61
CA GLU A 69 -20.70 1.18 -11.35
C GLU A 69 -20.60 2.70 -11.37
N ASN A 70 -20.19 3.31 -10.25
CA ASN A 70 -20.09 4.77 -10.14
C ASN A 70 -18.64 5.23 -10.00
N ALA A 71 -18.33 6.36 -10.64
CA ALA A 71 -17.03 7.02 -10.55
C ALA A 71 -16.90 7.90 -9.29
N PHE A 72 -18.01 8.15 -8.58
CA PHE A 72 -18.03 8.91 -7.34
C PHE A 72 -18.32 8.00 -6.14
N GLY A 73 -17.73 8.33 -5.01
CA GLY A 73 -18.23 7.92 -3.70
C GLY A 73 -19.39 8.82 -3.27
N GLY A 74 -20.21 8.36 -2.32
CA GLY A 74 -21.42 9.08 -1.90
C GLY A 74 -22.58 8.94 -2.89
N ASN A 75 -23.68 9.65 -2.62
CA ASN A 75 -24.92 9.55 -3.39
C ASN A 75 -25.38 10.86 -4.03
N ASP A 76 -24.68 11.98 -3.82
CA ASP A 76 -25.11 13.28 -4.38
C ASP A 76 -24.90 13.34 -5.89
N ARG A 77 -23.82 12.73 -6.41
CA ARG A 77 -23.60 12.58 -7.86
C ARG A 77 -23.54 11.12 -8.27
N LEU A 78 -24.39 10.79 -9.25
CA LEU A 78 -24.34 9.52 -9.97
C LEU A 78 -23.92 9.83 -11.41
N ALA A 79 -22.78 9.28 -11.83
CA ALA A 79 -22.28 9.44 -13.19
C ALA A 79 -23.26 8.82 -14.20
N ASP A 80 -23.50 9.52 -15.30
CA ASP A 80 -24.12 8.94 -16.48
C ASP A 80 -23.10 8.05 -17.18
N ASN A 81 -23.39 6.75 -17.19
CA ASN A 81 -22.47 5.73 -17.64
C ASN A 81 -23.04 5.02 -18.85
N ASN A 82 -22.17 4.78 -19.82
CA ASN A 82 -22.36 3.79 -20.85
C ASN A 82 -20.96 3.32 -21.21
N LEU A 83 -20.46 2.33 -20.46
CA LEU A 83 -19.05 1.96 -20.50
C LEU A 83 -18.87 0.46 -20.32
N LEU A 84 -17.80 -0.04 -20.94
CA LEU A 84 -17.30 -1.39 -20.85
C LEU A 84 -15.86 -1.35 -20.34
N THR A 85 -15.62 -1.88 -19.16
CA THR A 85 -14.29 -2.16 -18.64
C THR A 85 -13.87 -3.56 -19.06
N LEU A 86 -12.70 -3.67 -19.67
CA LEU A 86 -12.06 -4.92 -20.01
C LEU A 86 -10.75 -5.03 -19.24
N GLY A 87 -10.47 -6.20 -18.71
CA GLY A 87 -9.17 -6.49 -18.15
C GLY A 87 -8.83 -7.96 -18.24
N VAL A 88 -7.56 -8.24 -18.11
CA VAL A 88 -7.04 -9.61 -18.02
C VAL A 88 -5.98 -9.66 -16.94
N THR A 89 -6.08 -10.67 -16.10
CA THR A 89 -5.07 -10.98 -15.09
C THR A 89 -4.49 -12.35 -15.37
N THR A 90 -3.19 -12.51 -15.21
CA THR A 90 -2.55 -13.83 -15.20
C THR A 90 -1.81 -14.01 -13.88
N ARG A 91 -1.92 -15.21 -13.30
CA ARG A 91 -1.25 -15.59 -12.07
C ARG A 91 -0.39 -16.82 -12.29
N LEU A 92 0.73 -16.89 -11.58
CA LEU A 92 1.55 -18.08 -11.45
C LEU A 92 1.41 -18.58 -10.01
N LEU A 93 0.77 -19.73 -9.85
CA LEU A 93 0.51 -20.36 -8.56
C LEU A 93 1.42 -21.57 -8.39
N ASP A 94 1.96 -21.73 -7.18
CA ASP A 94 2.70 -22.93 -6.81
C ASP A 94 1.74 -24.13 -6.74
N PRO A 95 1.96 -25.23 -7.47
CA PRO A 95 1.00 -26.33 -7.58
C PRO A 95 0.84 -27.12 -6.27
N ASN A 96 1.83 -27.09 -5.38
CA ASN A 96 1.81 -27.85 -4.13
C ASN A 96 1.19 -27.03 -2.98
N THR A 97 1.46 -25.73 -2.96
CA THR A 97 1.08 -24.84 -1.84
C THR A 97 -0.06 -23.88 -2.17
N GLY A 98 -0.37 -23.67 -3.45
CA GLY A 98 -1.34 -22.67 -3.92
C GLY A 98 -0.85 -21.22 -3.78
N ALA A 99 0.38 -20.99 -3.32
CA ALA A 99 0.93 -19.65 -3.14
C ALA A 99 1.13 -18.94 -4.50
N GLU A 100 0.66 -17.69 -4.61
CA GLU A 100 0.88 -16.84 -5.78
C GLU A 100 2.35 -16.35 -5.83
N ALA A 101 3.10 -16.81 -6.82
CA ALA A 101 4.48 -16.40 -7.06
C ALA A 101 4.56 -15.16 -7.95
N ALA A 102 3.62 -14.98 -8.87
CA ALA A 102 3.51 -13.77 -9.67
C ALA A 102 2.07 -13.50 -10.08
N ARG A 103 1.74 -12.22 -10.24
CA ARG A 103 0.51 -11.72 -10.85
C ARG A 103 0.82 -10.56 -11.78
N PHE A 104 0.17 -10.56 -12.93
CA PHE A 104 0.22 -9.46 -13.88
C PHE A 104 -1.20 -9.14 -14.33
N GLY A 105 -1.55 -7.87 -14.35
CA GLY A 105 -2.88 -7.42 -14.72
C GLY A 105 -2.83 -6.21 -15.63
N ILE A 106 -3.71 -6.17 -16.62
CA ILE A 106 -3.99 -5.00 -17.42
C ILE A 106 -5.48 -4.77 -17.45
N ALA A 107 -5.92 -3.53 -17.30
CA ALA A 107 -7.32 -3.17 -17.43
C ALA A 107 -7.48 -1.79 -18.08
N GLN A 108 -8.50 -1.65 -18.91
CA GLN A 108 -8.85 -0.41 -19.58
C GLN A 108 -10.36 -0.30 -19.70
N ARG A 109 -10.87 0.92 -19.64
CA ARG A 109 -12.28 1.23 -19.78
C ARG A 109 -12.54 1.92 -21.12
N LEU A 110 -13.51 1.39 -21.85
CA LEU A 110 -14.08 1.97 -23.06
C LEU A 110 -15.43 2.61 -22.71
N ARG A 111 -15.61 3.85 -23.10
CA ARG A 111 -16.83 4.64 -22.92
C ARG A 111 -17.51 4.80 -24.27
N PHE A 112 -18.80 4.45 -24.34
CA PHE A 112 -19.62 4.53 -25.55
C PHE A 112 -20.29 5.91 -25.71
N SER A 113 -20.57 6.62 -24.62
CA SER A 113 -21.13 7.98 -24.62
C SER A 113 -20.42 8.88 -23.63
N ASP A 114 -20.36 10.19 -23.89
CA ASP A 114 -19.75 11.16 -22.97
C ASP A 114 -20.37 11.06 -21.58
N GLN A 115 -19.56 11.22 -20.52
CA GLN A 115 -20.06 11.40 -19.16
C GLN A 115 -20.25 12.89 -18.90
N GLN A 116 -21.49 13.33 -18.81
CA GLN A 116 -21.89 14.72 -18.62
C GLN A 116 -21.98 15.11 -17.14
N VAL A 117 -22.33 14.16 -16.26
CA VAL A 117 -22.43 14.38 -14.83
C VAL A 117 -21.05 14.29 -14.20
N THR A 118 -20.56 15.46 -13.79
CA THR A 118 -19.29 15.66 -13.10
C THR A 118 -19.49 16.42 -11.78
N LEU A 119 -18.42 16.51 -10.99
CA LEU A 119 -18.39 17.42 -9.84
C LEU A 119 -18.37 18.88 -10.32
N PRO A 120 -18.90 19.84 -9.53
CA PRO A 120 -18.90 21.25 -9.89
C PRO A 120 -17.50 21.76 -10.29
N GLY A 121 -17.42 22.47 -11.43
CA GLY A 121 -16.15 23.00 -11.96
C GLY A 121 -15.31 22.02 -12.77
N VAL A 122 -15.74 20.75 -12.91
CA VAL A 122 -15.04 19.73 -13.72
C VAL A 122 -15.74 19.59 -15.08
N ALA A 123 -14.97 19.65 -16.17
CA ALA A 123 -15.51 19.48 -17.52
C ALA A 123 -16.02 18.03 -17.75
N PRO A 124 -17.06 17.84 -18.59
CA PRO A 124 -17.53 16.52 -19.00
C PRO A 124 -16.40 15.63 -19.55
N ALA A 125 -16.45 14.34 -19.25
CA ALA A 125 -15.48 13.38 -19.79
C ALA A 125 -15.97 12.85 -21.14
N ASN A 126 -15.40 13.40 -22.21
CA ASN A 126 -15.69 13.04 -23.61
C ASN A 126 -14.73 12.01 -24.20
N GLU A 127 -13.72 11.58 -23.44
CA GLU A 127 -12.75 10.59 -23.89
C GLU A 127 -13.37 9.20 -23.94
N ARG A 128 -13.25 8.55 -25.11
CA ARG A 128 -13.75 7.20 -25.36
C ARG A 128 -12.91 6.14 -24.66
N LEU A 129 -11.59 6.29 -24.62
CA LEU A 129 -10.70 5.37 -23.93
C LEU A 129 -10.19 5.99 -22.64
N SER A 130 -10.23 5.24 -21.54
CA SER A 130 -9.58 5.65 -20.30
C SER A 130 -8.09 5.41 -20.34
N ASP A 131 -7.43 5.89 -19.28
CA ASP A 131 -6.12 5.42 -18.88
C ASP A 131 -6.10 3.89 -18.77
N VAL A 132 -4.95 3.32 -19.12
CA VAL A 132 -4.64 1.90 -18.96
C VAL A 132 -4.03 1.70 -17.59
N LEU A 133 -4.57 0.75 -16.83
CA LEU A 133 -3.99 0.27 -15.59
C LEU A 133 -3.12 -0.94 -15.88
N LEU A 134 -1.88 -0.91 -15.40
CA LEU A 134 -0.93 -2.02 -15.42
C LEU A 134 -0.56 -2.37 -13.99
N GLY A 135 -0.65 -3.65 -13.64
CA GLY A 135 -0.34 -4.16 -12.31
C GLY A 135 0.62 -5.34 -12.41
N ALA A 136 1.61 -5.37 -11.52
CA ALA A 136 2.50 -6.51 -11.36
C ALA A 136 2.74 -6.76 -9.86
N GLY A 137 2.80 -8.03 -9.48
CA GLY A 137 3.21 -8.46 -8.14
C GLY A 137 4.04 -9.73 -8.29
N ILE A 138 5.22 -9.78 -7.69
CA ILE A 138 6.13 -10.93 -7.81
C ILE A 138 6.68 -11.26 -6.42
N THR A 139 6.45 -12.48 -5.98
CA THR A 139 7.05 -13.10 -4.79
C THR A 139 7.66 -14.42 -5.22
N TRP A 140 8.71 -14.35 -6.04
CA TRP A 140 9.33 -15.54 -6.63
C TRP A 140 9.93 -16.45 -5.57
N THR A 141 10.56 -15.84 -4.57
CA THR A 141 10.99 -16.48 -3.33
C THR A 141 10.37 -15.75 -2.13
N PRO A 142 10.22 -16.39 -0.95
CA PRO A 142 9.60 -15.75 0.20
C PRO A 142 10.31 -14.45 0.66
N GLU A 143 11.62 -14.39 0.43
CA GLU A 143 12.48 -13.28 0.84
C GLU A 143 12.26 -12.04 -0.02
N TRP A 144 12.05 -12.21 -1.33
CA TRP A 144 11.87 -11.10 -2.26
C TRP A 144 10.39 -10.83 -2.52
N GLY A 145 10.02 -9.55 -2.51
CA GLY A 145 8.72 -9.11 -3.00
C GLY A 145 8.89 -7.90 -3.90
N PHE A 146 8.15 -7.87 -4.98
CA PHE A 146 8.09 -6.74 -5.90
C PHE A 146 6.62 -6.45 -6.20
N ASP A 147 6.25 -5.18 -6.20
CA ASP A 147 4.92 -4.71 -6.55
C ASP A 147 5.02 -3.49 -7.46
N SER A 148 4.14 -3.40 -8.44
CA SER A 148 4.10 -2.27 -9.35
C SER A 148 2.67 -2.01 -9.79
N THR A 149 2.24 -0.75 -9.77
CA THR A 149 0.98 -0.29 -10.34
C THR A 149 1.23 0.98 -11.12
N VAL A 150 0.87 0.98 -12.40
CA VAL A 150 1.07 2.10 -13.32
C VAL A 150 -0.26 2.45 -13.97
N GLN A 151 -0.67 3.71 -13.83
CA GLN A 151 -1.75 4.32 -14.58
C GLN A 151 -1.14 5.11 -15.74
N TYR A 152 -1.40 4.67 -16.96
CA TYR A 152 -0.87 5.25 -18.18
C TYR A 152 -1.97 5.89 -19.01
N ASN A 153 -1.82 7.17 -19.35
CA ASN A 153 -2.75 7.88 -20.22
C ASN A 153 -2.27 7.77 -21.68
N PRO A 154 -2.95 6.97 -22.53
CA PRO A 154 -2.52 6.75 -23.91
C PRO A 154 -2.63 7.98 -24.81
N LYS A 155 -3.53 8.92 -24.49
CA LYS A 155 -3.73 10.16 -25.25
C LYS A 155 -2.57 11.14 -25.10
N THR A 156 -2.02 11.25 -23.89
CA THR A 156 -0.90 12.15 -23.59
C THR A 156 0.46 11.46 -23.64
N GLY A 157 0.48 10.13 -23.74
CA GLY A 157 1.70 9.32 -23.74
C GLY A 157 2.45 9.31 -22.40
N ARG A 158 1.77 9.62 -21.28
CA ARG A 158 2.39 9.83 -19.96
C ARG A 158 1.76 8.96 -18.88
N SER A 159 2.57 8.53 -17.91
CA SER A 159 2.04 7.95 -16.67
C SER A 159 1.54 9.04 -15.72
N ILE A 160 0.30 8.89 -15.25
CA ILE A 160 -0.34 9.81 -14.30
C ILE A 160 -0.01 9.41 -12.87
N ARG A 161 -0.08 8.11 -12.56
CA ARG A 161 0.30 7.53 -11.27
C ARG A 161 1.18 6.31 -11.47
N SER A 162 2.26 6.20 -10.72
CA SER A 162 3.12 5.02 -10.70
C SER A 162 3.56 4.73 -9.27
N THR A 163 3.34 3.51 -8.81
CA THR A 163 3.87 2.99 -7.55
C THR A 163 4.68 1.76 -7.87
N ILE A 164 5.97 1.77 -7.53
CA ILE A 164 6.88 0.63 -7.76
C ILE A 164 7.59 0.36 -6.44
N GLY A 165 7.36 -0.82 -5.87
CA GLY A 165 7.92 -1.27 -4.60
C GLY A 165 8.77 -2.52 -4.77
N ALA A 166 9.87 -2.60 -4.02
CA ALA A 166 10.65 -3.80 -3.84
C ALA A 166 10.94 -3.99 -2.35
N ARG A 167 10.92 -5.25 -1.90
CA ARG A 167 11.27 -5.66 -0.55
C ARG A 167 12.21 -6.86 -0.58
N TYR A 168 13.12 -6.88 0.37
CA TYR A 168 13.98 -8.02 0.68
C TYR A 168 13.94 -8.31 2.17
N SER A 169 13.45 -9.50 2.53
CA SER A 169 13.20 -9.93 3.90
C SER A 169 13.70 -11.37 4.11
N PRO A 170 15.02 -11.61 4.21
CA PRO A 170 15.58 -12.96 4.30
C PRO A 170 15.33 -13.68 5.63
N GLY A 171 14.87 -12.97 6.66
CA GLY A 171 14.60 -13.55 7.96
C GLY A 171 14.05 -12.54 8.97
N ASN A 172 13.88 -12.99 10.20
CA ASN A 172 13.37 -12.14 11.28
C ASN A 172 14.27 -10.93 11.49
N TYR A 173 13.68 -9.76 11.68
CA TYR A 173 14.37 -8.47 11.90
C TYR A 173 15.33 -8.04 10.77
N ARG A 174 15.31 -8.71 9.62
CA ARG A 174 16.11 -8.38 8.43
C ARG A 174 15.15 -8.02 7.33
N THR A 175 14.93 -6.74 7.11
CA THR A 175 14.06 -6.25 6.03
C THR A 175 14.59 -4.93 5.50
N VAL A 176 14.66 -4.84 4.18
CA VAL A 176 14.91 -3.60 3.45
C VAL A 176 13.80 -3.46 2.41
N SER A 177 13.20 -2.30 2.32
CA SER A 177 12.18 -1.97 1.32
C SER A 177 12.50 -0.64 0.67
N ALA A 178 12.25 -0.54 -0.63
CA ALA A 178 12.31 0.70 -1.37
C ALA A 178 11.05 0.83 -2.22
N ALA A 179 10.44 2.02 -2.24
CA ALA A 179 9.26 2.30 -3.05
C ALA A 179 9.37 3.66 -3.73
N TYR A 180 9.13 3.70 -5.03
CA TYR A 180 8.96 4.91 -5.83
C TYR A 180 7.47 5.18 -6.02
N ARG A 181 7.04 6.41 -5.73
CA ARG A 181 5.65 6.85 -5.87
C ARG A 181 5.59 8.16 -6.64
N LEU A 182 4.97 8.12 -7.80
CA LEU A 182 4.69 9.27 -8.65
C LEU A 182 3.19 9.52 -8.70
N GLN A 183 2.80 10.75 -8.40
CA GLN A 183 1.51 11.32 -8.75
C GLN A 183 1.76 12.61 -9.52
N ARG A 184 1.63 12.54 -10.85
CA ARG A 184 2.04 13.62 -11.75
C ARG A 184 1.31 14.91 -11.43
N GLY A 185 2.08 15.99 -11.27
CA GLY A 185 1.58 17.33 -10.94
C GLY A 185 1.27 17.53 -9.46
N THR A 186 1.44 16.51 -8.61
CA THR A 186 1.21 16.60 -7.16
C THR A 186 2.46 16.25 -6.37
N SER A 187 3.04 15.06 -6.59
CA SER A 187 4.18 14.57 -5.82
C SER A 187 4.98 13.53 -6.59
N GLU A 188 6.27 13.46 -6.28
CA GLU A 188 7.17 12.41 -6.75
C GLU A 188 8.15 12.09 -5.62
N GLN A 189 8.11 10.87 -5.11
CA GLN A 189 8.78 10.49 -3.86
C GLN A 189 9.46 9.12 -3.96
N ILE A 190 10.58 8.98 -3.24
CA ILE A 190 11.26 7.71 -2.98
C ILE A 190 11.23 7.46 -1.48
N ASP A 191 10.69 6.31 -1.08
CA ASP A 191 10.61 5.84 0.29
C ASP A 191 11.54 4.64 0.47
N ILE A 192 12.44 4.70 1.44
CA ILE A 192 13.36 3.62 1.79
C ILE A 192 13.15 3.30 3.26
N GLY A 193 12.81 2.06 3.58
CA GLY A 193 12.64 1.57 4.94
C GLY A 193 13.56 0.38 5.21
N TRP A 194 14.09 0.28 6.43
CA TRP A 194 14.87 -0.89 6.83
C TRP A 194 14.76 -1.21 8.32
N GLN A 195 14.98 -2.47 8.62
CA GLN A 195 15.28 -3.00 9.94
C GLN A 195 16.37 -4.06 9.76
N TRP A 196 17.50 -3.92 10.46
CA TRP A 196 18.62 -4.84 10.30
C TRP A 196 19.45 -4.99 11.58
N PRO A 197 19.83 -6.23 11.97
CA PRO A 197 20.75 -6.46 13.08
C PRO A 197 22.19 -6.10 12.68
N LEU A 198 22.79 -5.13 13.36
CA LEU A 198 24.14 -4.63 13.06
C LEU A 198 25.24 -5.67 13.35
N ASN A 199 25.02 -6.54 14.34
CA ASN A 199 25.95 -7.62 14.68
C ASN A 199 26.23 -8.56 13.48
N SER A 200 25.26 -8.71 12.57
CA SER A 200 25.43 -9.52 11.35
C SER A 200 26.31 -8.85 10.28
N LEU A 201 26.39 -7.51 10.28
CA LEU A 201 27.20 -6.73 9.34
C LEU A 201 28.64 -6.54 9.83
N LEU A 202 28.83 -6.47 11.15
CA LEU A 202 30.13 -6.26 11.80
C LEU A 202 30.90 -7.57 12.04
N GLY A 203 30.49 -8.68 11.42
CA GLY A 203 31.19 -9.97 11.47
C GLY A 203 31.05 -10.73 12.80
N GLY A 204 30.17 -10.31 13.71
CA GLY A 204 30.09 -10.80 15.08
C GLY A 204 29.37 -12.13 15.27
N ASP A 205 28.46 -12.53 14.38
CA ASP A 205 27.72 -13.79 14.52
C ASP A 205 27.36 -14.37 13.15
N LYS A 206 28.15 -15.33 12.67
CA LYS A 206 27.90 -16.09 11.42
C LYS A 206 27.00 -17.33 11.59
N GLY A 207 26.24 -17.49 12.69
CA GLY A 207 25.49 -18.76 12.79
C GLY A 207 24.58 -19.06 13.98
N GLN A 208 24.23 -18.11 14.85
CA GLN A 208 23.19 -18.38 15.86
C GLN A 208 22.05 -17.38 15.71
N ASP A 209 21.18 -17.63 14.75
CA ASP A 209 19.85 -17.03 14.68
C ASP A 209 18.99 -17.66 15.80
N ALA A 210 19.19 -17.22 17.05
CA ALA A 210 18.44 -17.71 18.21
C ALA A 210 16.95 -17.27 18.19
N GLY A 211 16.62 -16.27 17.37
CA GLY A 211 15.26 -15.77 17.16
C GLY A 211 14.47 -16.60 16.16
N LYS A 212 14.11 -17.84 16.51
CA LYS A 212 13.18 -18.66 15.68
C LYS A 212 11.73 -18.17 15.76
N VAL A 213 11.39 -17.39 16.79
CA VAL A 213 10.04 -16.91 17.07
C VAL A 213 10.00 -15.39 16.93
N ARG A 214 8.98 -14.86 16.23
CA ARG A 214 8.74 -13.41 16.15
C ARG A 214 8.46 -12.86 17.55
N GLY A 215 8.97 -11.68 17.85
CA GLY A 215 8.74 -11.05 19.15
C GLY A 215 9.69 -11.50 20.27
N GLN A 216 10.83 -12.14 19.96
CA GLN A 216 11.83 -12.56 20.96
C GLN A 216 13.25 -12.05 20.68
N GLY A 217 13.43 -11.18 19.68
CA GLY A 217 14.74 -10.70 19.26
C GLY A 217 15.58 -11.83 18.67
N GLN A 218 16.87 -11.57 18.42
CA GLN A 218 17.82 -12.60 17.99
C GLN A 218 18.73 -13.06 19.13
N GLY A 219 18.43 -12.69 20.38
CA GLY A 219 19.25 -12.96 21.56
C GLY A 219 19.77 -11.69 22.22
N ALA A 220 20.24 -11.82 23.46
CA ALA A 220 20.75 -10.70 24.26
C ALA A 220 22.05 -10.12 23.69
N GLY A 221 22.28 -8.83 23.89
CA GLY A 221 23.51 -8.12 23.50
C GLY A 221 23.54 -7.70 22.03
N ARG A 222 22.37 -7.52 21.40
CA ARG A 222 22.28 -7.26 19.96
C ARG A 222 21.82 -5.85 19.64
N TRP A 223 22.45 -5.27 18.64
CA TRP A 223 22.12 -3.97 18.08
C TRP A 223 21.30 -4.12 16.81
N TYR A 224 20.25 -3.31 16.67
CA TYR A 224 19.40 -3.23 15.50
C TYR A 224 19.38 -1.78 15.01
N SER A 225 19.61 -1.60 13.71
CA SER A 225 19.30 -0.35 13.04
C SER A 225 17.90 -0.41 12.45
N VAL A 226 17.13 0.65 12.65
CA VAL A 226 15.79 0.79 12.11
C VAL A 226 15.65 2.17 11.52
N GLY A 227 15.08 2.28 10.33
CA GLY A 227 14.84 3.58 9.75
C GLY A 227 13.90 3.61 8.56
N ARG A 228 13.49 4.82 8.23
CA ARG A 228 12.74 5.19 7.05
C ARG A 228 13.17 6.57 6.58
N LEU A 229 13.41 6.68 5.29
CA LEU A 229 13.73 7.93 4.59
C LEU A 229 12.71 8.11 3.47
N ASN A 230 11.99 9.23 3.49
CA ASN A 230 11.10 9.62 2.41
C ASN A 230 11.64 10.90 1.76
N TYR A 231 12.02 10.82 0.49
CA TYR A 231 12.62 11.91 -0.28
C TYR A 231 11.69 12.37 -1.40
N SER A 232 11.33 13.66 -1.41
CA SER A 232 10.60 14.30 -2.52
C SER A 232 11.58 14.66 -3.63
N LEU A 233 11.47 13.99 -4.78
CA LEU A 233 12.21 14.31 -6.00
C LEU A 233 11.77 15.65 -6.60
N GLN A 234 10.48 15.99 -6.45
CA GLN A 234 9.91 17.25 -6.92
C GLN A 234 10.48 18.45 -6.15
N ASP A 235 10.53 18.37 -4.82
CA ASP A 235 11.00 19.46 -3.95
C ASP A 235 12.50 19.35 -3.60
N ARG A 236 13.15 18.26 -4.02
CA ARG A 236 14.56 17.91 -3.72
C ARG A 236 14.90 17.92 -2.23
N LYS A 237 13.98 17.46 -1.38
CA LYS A 237 14.15 17.46 0.08
C LYS A 237 13.66 16.17 0.72
N LEU A 238 14.21 15.85 1.89
CA LEU A 238 13.68 14.81 2.77
C LEU A 238 12.39 15.30 3.42
N VAL A 239 11.29 14.60 3.17
CA VAL A 239 9.96 14.87 3.73
C VAL A 239 9.90 14.27 5.13
N ASP A 240 10.16 12.96 5.23
CA ASP A 240 10.17 12.24 6.50
C ASP A 240 11.51 11.52 6.68
N THR A 241 12.02 11.54 7.89
CA THR A 241 13.25 10.86 8.27
C THR A 241 13.08 10.30 9.67
N VAL A 242 13.08 8.99 9.79
CA VAL A 242 13.07 8.28 11.07
C VAL A 242 14.29 7.37 11.04
N VAL A 243 15.24 7.57 11.94
CA VAL A 243 16.42 6.71 12.04
C VAL A 243 16.69 6.46 13.51
N GLY A 244 16.92 5.21 13.86
CA GLY A 244 17.29 4.90 15.22
C GLY A 244 17.99 3.57 15.39
N LEU A 245 18.46 3.40 16.62
CA LEU A 245 19.18 2.24 17.09
C LEU A 245 18.42 1.63 18.26
N GLU A 246 18.29 0.31 18.23
CA GLU A 246 17.75 -0.46 19.34
C GLU A 246 18.82 -1.41 19.86
N TYR A 247 18.93 -1.53 21.18
CA TYR A 247 19.80 -2.49 21.84
C TYR A 247 18.95 -3.43 22.69
N ASP A 248 18.91 -4.70 22.32
CA ASP A 248 18.21 -5.76 23.05
C ASP A 248 19.18 -6.42 24.03
N SER A 249 19.04 -6.10 25.31
CA SER A 249 19.71 -6.80 26.40
C SER A 249 18.83 -7.94 26.92
N CYS A 250 19.31 -8.80 27.82
CA CYS A 250 18.51 -9.91 28.34
C CYS A 250 17.19 -9.46 29.02
N CYS A 251 17.24 -8.36 29.78
CA CYS A 251 16.13 -7.89 30.63
C CYS A 251 15.61 -6.49 30.29
N TRP A 252 16.26 -5.77 29.37
CA TRP A 252 15.85 -4.42 28.98
C TRP A 252 16.17 -4.13 27.52
N ILE A 253 15.43 -3.20 26.92
CA ILE A 253 15.64 -2.72 25.55
C ILE A 253 15.86 -1.21 25.59
N GLY A 254 16.99 -0.76 25.05
CA GLY A 254 17.27 0.67 24.86
C GLY A 254 16.94 1.09 23.43
N ARG A 255 16.32 2.25 23.25
CA ARG A 255 16.02 2.83 21.93
C ARG A 255 16.42 4.29 21.88
N VAL A 256 17.08 4.66 20.80
CA VAL A 256 17.40 6.05 20.46
C VAL A 256 16.89 6.30 19.05
N VAL A 257 16.05 7.31 18.87
CA VAL A 257 15.42 7.62 17.57
C VAL A 257 15.56 9.11 17.28
N LEU A 258 16.16 9.41 16.13
CA LEU A 258 16.07 10.69 15.48
C LEU A 258 14.86 10.67 14.54
N GLU A 259 13.89 11.52 14.83
CA GLU A 259 12.72 11.70 14.00
C GLU A 259 12.70 13.13 13.46
N ARG A 260 12.47 13.26 12.16
CA ARG A 260 12.15 14.50 11.48
C ARG A 260 10.93 14.25 10.60
N LEU A 261 9.78 14.79 10.99
CA LEU A 261 8.55 14.72 10.21
C LEU A 261 8.16 16.10 9.72
N GLN A 262 7.71 16.16 8.46
CA GLN A 262 7.25 17.40 7.87
C GLN A 262 5.73 17.56 8.13
N SER A 263 5.36 18.54 8.97
CA SER A 263 3.96 18.78 9.36
C SER A 263 3.23 19.80 8.48
N GLY A 264 3.94 20.43 7.53
CA GLY A 264 3.38 21.41 6.58
C GLY A 264 4.31 21.66 5.38
N VAL A 265 4.02 22.63 4.52
CA VAL A 265 4.82 22.87 3.29
C VAL A 265 6.27 23.28 3.60
N THR A 266 6.49 23.99 4.72
CA THR A 266 7.79 24.55 5.12
C THR A 266 8.22 24.19 6.55
N THR A 267 7.33 23.63 7.36
CA THR A 267 7.62 23.32 8.77
C THR A 267 7.99 21.85 8.94
N SER A 268 9.17 21.60 9.52
CA SER A 268 9.60 20.25 9.92
C SER A 268 9.86 20.23 11.42
N ASN A 269 9.34 19.22 12.10
CA ASN A 269 9.61 19.00 13.52
C ASN A 269 10.73 17.96 13.65
N THR A 270 11.85 18.33 14.26
CA THR A 270 12.97 17.42 14.51
C THR A 270 13.06 17.12 16.01
N ARG A 271 13.08 15.85 16.37
CA ARG A 271 13.04 15.36 17.74
C ARG A 271 14.05 14.23 17.92
N LEU A 272 14.66 14.20 19.09
CA LEU A 272 15.49 13.09 19.53
C LEU A 272 14.76 12.40 20.69
N LEU A 273 14.47 11.11 20.52
CA LEU A 273 13.66 10.32 21.44
C LEU A 273 14.52 9.25 22.08
N PHE A 274 14.31 9.04 23.38
CA PHE A 274 14.99 8.02 24.18
C PHE A 274 13.98 7.17 24.92
N GLN A 275 14.16 5.86 24.90
CA GLN A 275 13.32 4.93 25.65
C GLN A 275 14.16 3.80 26.23
N ILE A 276 13.83 3.43 27.46
CA ILE A 276 14.31 2.22 28.11
C ILE A 276 13.08 1.40 28.51
N GLU A 277 12.99 0.18 28.01
CA GLU A 277 11.91 -0.75 28.31
C GLU A 277 12.44 -1.91 29.14
N PHE A 278 11.92 -2.11 30.36
CA PHE A 278 12.24 -3.27 31.19
C PHE A 278 11.25 -4.39 30.89
N VAL A 279 11.78 -5.49 30.39
CA VAL A 279 10.95 -6.61 29.91
C VAL A 279 10.29 -7.28 31.11
N GLY A 280 8.95 -7.35 31.09
CA GLY A 280 8.16 -7.98 32.17
C GLY A 280 7.76 -7.06 33.32
N PHE A 281 8.13 -5.77 33.31
CA PHE A 281 7.75 -4.82 34.36
C PHE A 281 7.05 -3.57 33.81
N SER A 282 7.81 -2.63 33.24
CA SER A 282 7.27 -1.34 32.81
C SER A 282 8.08 -0.71 31.68
N ARG A 283 7.43 0.16 30.91
CA ARG A 283 8.05 0.94 29.83
C ARG A 283 8.28 2.36 30.32
N LEU A 284 9.53 2.83 30.29
CA LEU A 284 9.87 4.21 30.60
C LEU A 284 10.28 4.92 29.29
N SER A 285 9.41 5.79 28.80
CA SER A 285 9.68 6.64 27.63
C SER A 285 9.80 8.10 28.06
N LEU A 286 10.86 8.78 27.62
CA LEU A 286 11.01 10.22 27.79
C LEU A 286 10.29 10.92 26.62
N GLY A 287 9.03 11.30 26.82
CA GLY A 287 8.18 11.93 25.79
C GLY A 287 7.43 10.92 24.92
N SER A 288 7.34 11.19 23.61
CA SER A 288 6.69 10.28 22.64
C SER A 288 7.48 8.99 22.48
N SER A 289 6.78 7.85 22.34
CA SER A 289 7.39 6.51 22.29
C SER A 289 8.18 6.26 20.99
N PRO A 290 9.51 6.04 21.05
CA PRO A 290 10.30 5.49 19.95
C PRO A 290 9.71 4.25 19.28
N LEU A 291 9.18 3.33 20.08
CA LEU A 291 8.60 2.09 19.55
C LEU A 291 7.37 2.36 18.68
N GLU A 292 6.53 3.29 19.11
CA GLU A 292 5.34 3.67 18.33
C GLU A 292 5.75 4.41 17.06
N THR A 293 6.80 5.23 17.13
CA THR A 293 7.39 5.91 15.96
C THR A 293 7.85 4.91 14.91
N PHE A 294 8.58 3.86 15.29
CA PHE A 294 8.98 2.80 14.36
C PHE A 294 7.79 2.02 13.82
N LYS A 295 6.83 1.65 14.67
CA LYS A 295 5.63 0.91 14.27
C LYS A 295 4.81 1.67 13.22
N GLN A 296 4.59 2.95 13.45
CA GLN A 296 3.73 3.77 12.58
C GLN A 296 4.43 4.15 11.27
N ASN A 297 5.75 4.39 11.34
CA ASN A 297 6.47 4.93 10.19
C ASN A 297 7.20 3.88 9.38
N VAL A 298 7.82 2.86 9.98
CA VAL A 298 8.73 1.93 9.29
C VAL A 298 7.96 0.72 8.76
N PRO A 299 7.90 0.51 7.42
CA PRO A 299 7.17 -0.62 6.85
C PRO A 299 7.67 -1.96 7.38
N ARG A 300 6.74 -2.84 7.77
CA ARG A 300 7.02 -4.22 8.21
C ARG A 300 7.97 -4.33 9.41
N TYR A 301 8.08 -3.28 10.23
CA TYR A 301 8.82 -3.32 11.48
C TYR A 301 8.35 -4.49 12.36
N GLN A 302 9.31 -5.28 12.85
CA GLN A 302 9.07 -6.39 13.77
C GLN A 302 9.48 -6.00 15.17
N TYR A 303 8.60 -6.27 16.15
CA TYR A 303 8.89 -6.08 17.55
C TYR A 303 10.04 -6.98 18.01
N LEU A 304 11.07 -6.38 18.60
CA LEU A 304 12.10 -7.16 19.29
C LEU A 304 11.48 -7.96 20.43
N ARG A 305 10.56 -7.36 21.19
CA ARG A 305 9.74 -8.08 22.17
C ARG A 305 8.28 -7.70 22.05
N GLU A 306 7.45 -8.69 21.75
CA GLU A 306 6.00 -8.53 21.70
C GLU A 306 5.46 -8.68 23.13
N GLN A 307 4.87 -7.61 23.68
CA GLN A 307 4.14 -7.74 24.93
C GLN A 307 2.82 -8.44 24.62
N VAL A 308 2.74 -9.73 24.94
CA VAL A 308 1.45 -10.40 25.07
C VAL A 308 0.82 -9.82 26.33
N SER A 309 -0.06 -8.83 26.18
CA SER A 309 -0.99 -8.50 27.24
C SER A 309 -1.93 -9.70 27.38
N THR A 310 -1.65 -10.60 28.33
CA THR A 310 -2.64 -11.59 28.73
C THR A 310 -3.91 -10.83 29.09
N PRO A 311 -5.05 -11.08 28.42
CA PRO A 311 -6.28 -10.42 28.79
C PRO A 311 -6.51 -10.67 30.28
N SER A 312 -6.79 -9.60 31.02
CA SER A 312 -7.12 -9.73 32.43
C SER A 312 -8.29 -10.70 32.53
N ARG A 313 -8.16 -11.75 33.33
CA ARG A 313 -9.28 -12.63 33.68
C ARG A 313 -10.44 -11.88 34.37
N PHE A 314 -10.26 -10.60 34.67
CA PHE A 314 -11.23 -9.69 35.28
C PHE A 314 -11.75 -8.60 34.33
N SER A 315 -11.35 -8.56 33.05
CA SER A 315 -11.86 -7.53 32.12
C SER A 315 -13.28 -7.79 31.59
N ASN A 316 -13.93 -8.87 32.04
CA ASN A 316 -15.33 -9.19 31.74
C ASN A 316 -16.25 -9.06 32.98
N TYR A 317 -15.83 -8.31 34.00
CA TYR A 317 -16.72 -7.90 35.08
C TYR A 317 -16.88 -6.37 35.04
N ASP A 318 -18.13 -5.99 34.83
CA ASP A 318 -18.76 -4.66 34.79
C ASP A 318 -18.63 -3.82 33.51
#